data_AF-A0A0M9FVU4-F1
#
_entry.id   AF-A0A0M9FVU4-F1
#
_cell.length_a   1.000
_cell.length_b   1.000
_cell.length_c   1.000
_cell.angle_alpha   90.00
_cell.angle_beta   90.00
_cell.angle_gamma   90.00
#
_symmetry.space_group_name_H-M   'P 1'
#
loop_
_entity.id
_entity.type
_entity.pdbx_description
1 polymer ?
#
loop_
_entity_poly.entity_id
_entity_poly.type
_entity_poly.pdbx_seq_one_letter_code
_entity_poly.pdbx_strand_id
1 'polypeptide(L)' 'MSMNCLPRRFTVTLTNLDVGLETVSGVTYPHHLFGTGAALQNEEGELLLPGAKGEVHVQEGHEYTVEQIEPQ' A
#
# COMPACT_ATOMS: atom_id res chain seq x y z
N MET A 1 22.19 -3.43 -24.13
CA MET A 1 21.14 -4.30 -23.57
C MET A 1 20.04 -3.39 -23.06
N SER A 2 18.92 -3.27 -23.78
CA SER A 2 17.76 -2.57 -23.23
C SER A 2 17.15 -3.45 -22.17
N MET A 3 17.34 -3.10 -20.89
CA MET A 3 16.53 -3.66 -19.82
C MET A 3 15.10 -3.17 -20.04
N ASN A 4 14.27 -4.00 -20.64
CA ASN A 4 12.83 -3.88 -20.49
C ASN A 4 12.52 -4.21 -19.02
N CYS A 5 12.68 -3.22 -18.14
CA CYS A 5 12.22 -3.29 -16.76
C CYS A 5 10.69 -3.27 -16.79
N LEU A 6 10.07 -4.41 -17.10
CA LEU A 6 8.64 -4.57 -16.90
C LEU A 6 8.37 -4.29 -15.41
N PRO A 7 7.38 -3.44 -15.10
CA PRO A 7 7.11 -3.10 -13.72
C PRO A 7 6.71 -4.37 -12.96
N ARG A 8 7.44 -4.67 -11.88
CA ARG A 8 7.23 -5.88 -11.07
C ARG A 8 5.87 -5.78 -10.39
N ARG A 9 5.01 -6.78 -10.61
CA ARG A 9 3.69 -6.86 -9.98
C ARG A 9 3.70 -7.91 -8.89
N PHE A 10 3.08 -7.58 -7.77
CA PHE A 10 2.85 -8.51 -6.68
C PHE A 10 1.61 -8.10 -5.91
N THR A 11 1.08 -9.02 -5.11
CA THR A 11 -0.09 -8.77 -4.27
C THR A 11 0.38 -8.57 -2.83
N VAL A 12 -0.14 -7.54 -2.18
CA VAL A 12 -0.03 -7.38 -0.72
C VAL A 12 -1.36 -7.70 -0.06
N THR A 13 -1.33 -8.31 1.12
CA THR A 13 -2.53 -8.65 1.87
C THR A 13 -2.89 -7.52 2.82
N LEU A 14 -4.16 -7.12 2.83
CA LEU A 14 -4.72 -6.20 3.81
C LEU A 14 -5.49 -6.99 4.86
N THR A 15 -4.87 -7.19 6.02
CA THR A 15 -5.28 -8.20 7.02
C THR A 15 -6.65 -7.92 7.63
N ASN A 16 -6.97 -6.67 7.94
CA ASN A 16 -8.24 -6.28 8.56
C ASN A 16 -9.42 -6.23 7.57
N LEU A 17 -9.13 -6.33 6.27
CA LEU A 17 -10.14 -6.28 5.20
C LEU A 17 -10.23 -7.60 4.43
N ASP A 18 -9.30 -8.53 4.64
CA ASP A 18 -9.20 -9.81 3.92
C ASP A 18 -9.20 -9.64 2.39
N VAL A 19 -8.48 -8.61 1.91
CA VAL A 19 -8.35 -8.32 0.47
C VAL A 19 -6.89 -8.31 0.03
N GLY A 20 -6.65 -8.82 -1.17
CA GLY A 20 -5.37 -8.71 -1.87
C GLY A 20 -5.32 -7.46 -2.74
N LEU A 21 -4.27 -6.66 -2.60
CA LEU A 21 -4.06 -5.44 -3.37
C LEU A 21 -2.95 -5.64 -4.39
N GLU A 22 -3.29 -5.65 -5.67
CA GLU A 22 -2.29 -5.68 -6.74
C GLU A 22 -1.48 -4.39 -6.73
N THR A 23 -0.17 -4.55 -6.57
CA THR A 23 0.81 -3.47 -6.44
C THR A 23 1.75 -3.52 -7.63
N VAL A 24 2.06 -2.35 -8.18
CA VAL A 24 2.95 -2.20 -9.33
C VAL A 24 4.20 -1.45 -8.89
N SER A 25 5.37 -2.08 -9.04
CA SER A 25 6.68 -1.52 -8.66
C SER A 25 6.75 -1.06 -7.20
N GLY A 26 6.04 -1.74 -6.29
CA GLY A 26 6.01 -1.39 -4.87
C GLY A 26 5.17 -0.16 -4.54
N VAL A 27 4.34 0.32 -5.47
CA VAL A 27 3.45 1.46 -5.24
C VAL A 27 2.00 1.03 -5.37
N THR A 28 1.19 1.44 -4.40
CA THR A 28 -0.25 1.23 -4.39
C THR A 28 -1.02 2.52 -4.05
N TYR A 29 -2.30 2.57 -4.41
CA TYR A 29 -3.16 3.75 -4.27
C TYR A 29 -4.40 3.43 -3.43
N PRO A 30 -4.24 3.31 -2.10
CA PRO A 30 -5.29 2.80 -1.21
C PRO A 30 -6.43 3.80 -0.99
N HIS A 31 -6.24 5.08 -1.33
CA HIS A 31 -7.25 6.14 -1.14
C HIS A 31 -8.56 5.87 -1.89
N HIS A 32 -8.52 5.13 -3.01
CA HIS A 32 -9.72 4.70 -3.74
C HIS A 32 -10.52 3.62 -3.01
N LEU A 33 -9.89 2.87 -2.12
CA LEU A 33 -10.48 1.72 -1.43
C LEU A 33 -10.96 2.07 -0.03
N PHE A 34 -10.22 2.91 0.71
CA PHE A 34 -10.44 3.13 2.15
C PHE A 34 -10.85 4.55 2.51
N GLY A 35 -10.96 5.43 1.51
CA GLY A 35 -11.31 6.83 1.70
C GLY A 35 -10.11 7.72 2.04
N THR A 36 -10.36 9.03 2.08
CA THR A 36 -9.41 10.02 2.58
C THR A 36 -9.21 9.83 4.09
N GLY A 37 -7.96 9.87 4.55
CA GLY A 37 -7.64 9.63 5.97
C GLY A 37 -7.44 8.16 6.30
N ALA A 38 -6.86 7.38 5.38
CA ALA A 38 -6.39 6.03 5.66
C ALA A 38 -4.88 5.91 5.44
N ALA A 39 -4.20 5.17 6.31
CA ALA A 39 -2.80 4.79 6.21
C ALA A 39 -2.68 3.26 6.20
N LEU A 40 -1.53 2.75 5.76
CA LEU A 40 -1.18 1.34 5.93
C LEU A 40 -0.24 1.19 7.12
N GLN A 41 -0.47 0.23 7.99
CA GLN A 41 0.46 -0.15 9.04
C GLN A 41 1.12 -1.48 8.66
N ASN A 42 2.45 -1.59 8.76
CA ASN A 42 3.15 -2.85 8.53
C ASN A 42 3.19 -3.73 9.80
N GLU A 43 3.75 -4.93 9.68
CA GLU A 43 3.92 -5.90 10.77
C GLU A 43 4.80 -5.39 11.93
N GLU A 44 5.67 -4.41 11.67
CA GLU A 44 6.52 -3.77 12.67
C GLU A 44 5.81 -2.63 13.43
N GLY A 45 4.57 -2.34 13.05
CA GLY A 45 3.77 -1.25 13.61
C GLY A 45 4.07 0.12 13.01
N GLU A 46 4.91 0.20 11.97
CA GLU A 46 5.19 1.43 11.23
C GLU A 46 3.99 1.86 10.40
N LEU A 47 3.60 3.13 10.53
CA LEU A 47 2.55 3.75 9.73
C LEU A 47 3.13 4.34 8.44
N LEU A 48 2.71 3.76 7.32
CA LEU A 48 2.99 4.22 5.97
C LEU A 48 1.92 5.22 5.54
N LEU A 49 2.26 6.49 5.66
CA LEU A 49 1.39 7.59 5.28
C LEU A 49 1.33 7.74 3.74
N PRO A 50 0.16 8.08 3.18
CA PRO A 50 0.05 8.40 1.77
C PRO A 50 0.90 9.63 1.38
N GLY A 51 1.53 9.55 0.22
CA GLY A 51 2.22 10.66 -0.43
C GLY A 51 1.25 11.71 -0.98
N ALA A 52 1.81 12.72 -1.64
CA ALA A 52 1.05 13.87 -2.15
C ALA A 52 -0.03 13.52 -3.18
N LYS A 53 0.08 12.36 -3.86
CA LYS A 53 -0.91 11.84 -4.81
C LYS A 53 -1.70 10.66 -4.24
N GLY A 54 -1.60 10.41 -2.93
CA GLY A 54 -2.24 9.29 -2.26
C GLY A 54 -1.57 7.94 -2.56
N GLU A 55 -0.32 7.95 -3.03
CA GLU A 55 0.51 6.76 -3.21
C GLU A 55 1.06 6.26 -1.88
N VAL A 56 1.11 4.94 -1.70
CA VAL A 56 1.77 4.29 -0.57
C VAL A 56 2.78 3.28 -1.10
N HIS A 57 3.97 3.29 -0.51
CA HIS A 57 5.04 2.38 -0.89
C HIS A 57 4.98 1.13 -0.02
N VAL A 58 4.92 -0.04 -0.65
CA VAL A 58 4.79 -1.35 0.01
C VAL A 58 5.81 -2.33 -0.56
N GLN A 59 6.04 -3.42 0.18
CA GLN A 59 7.03 -4.43 -0.12
C GLN A 59 6.37 -5.78 -0.35
N GLU A 60 6.96 -6.58 -1.24
CA GLU A 60 6.47 -7.92 -1.56
C GLU A 60 6.71 -8.89 -0.40
N GLY A 61 5.72 -9.72 -0.09
CA GLY A 61 5.79 -10.69 1.01
C GLY A 61 5.45 -10.12 2.38
N HIS A 62 5.06 -8.85 2.47
CA HIS A 62 4.60 -8.21 3.69
C HIS A 62 3.08 -8.10 3.75
N GLU A 63 2.58 -8.09 4.98
CA GLU A 63 1.18 -7.84 5.29
C GLU A 63 0.99 -6.43 5.82
N TYR A 64 -0.17 -5.86 5.53
CA TYR A 64 -0.51 -4.51 5.96
C TYR A 64 -1.90 -4.46 6.58
N THR A 65 -2.09 -3.56 7.53
CA THR A 65 -3.39 -3.25 8.13
C THR A 65 -3.80 -1.85 7.70
N VAL A 66 -5.06 -1.67 7.31
CA VAL A 66 -5.58 -0.33 7.01
C VAL A 66 -5.97 0.36 8.31
N GLU A 67 -5.36 1.50 8.59
CA GLU A 67 -5.65 2.32 9.76
C GLU A 67 -6.32 3.63 9.35
N GLN A 68 -7.35 4.04 10.09
CA GLN A 68 -7.97 5.36 9.93
C GLN A 68 -7.16 6.39 10.70
N ILE A 69 -6.72 7.44 10.00
CA ILE A 69 -6.04 8.59 10.58
C ILE A 69 -7.06 9.72 10.71
N GLU A 70 -7.34 10.15 11.94
CA GLU A 70 -8.21 11.29 12.17
C GLU A 70 -7.62 12.54 11.49
N PRO A 71 -8.45 13.32 10.75
CA PRO A 71 -8.01 14.62 10.25
C PRO A 71 -7.76 15.54 11.45
N GLN A 72 -6.52 16.06 11.56
CA GLN A 72 -6.19 17.14 12.49
C GLN A 72 -6.73 18.48 12.01
#